data_AF-A0A4Y9SQA0-F1
#
_entry.id   AF-A0A4Y9SQA0-F1
#
_cell.length_a   1.000
_cell.length_b   1.000
_cell.length_c   1.000
_cell.angle_alpha   90.00
_cell.angle_beta   90.00
_cell.angle_gamma   90.00
#
_symmetry.space_group_name_H-M   'P 1'
#
loop_
_entity.id
_entity.type
_entity.pdbx_description
1 polymer ?
#
loop_
_entity_poly.entity_id
_entity_poly.type
_entity_poly.pdbx_seq_one_letter_code
_entity_poly.pdbx_strand_id
1 'polypeptide(L)'
;ALPAAAGEAGADAAPLPPPSSAAQHLYAAARNDILQVRSLLKSGRTQSSVGSGFLIGTSNLVLTNYHVVSQFALDPDTYVGEWVDTGGQRGNVELLAVDVLHDLAVLRVNRSGTGFFKMPEQLARLSQGQYLYSMGNPLDLGFAISEGAYNGVITRSFYDQLMFTGPINSGMSGGPSVTADGAVAGVNVSKRLDGELVSFLVPARYAQDLLKKVAEQQKAPADFTAVVAGQLLAHQRAMVDQLLASPLSLKPMGPYQVPVRESEQMRCWGRSNVKADKPFTVDDASCAMESAIFVSGSLQTGQIAIRHQFLRSTGLDKARFAALASASFKNEHFGSNKDARLTGPTCTEDFVKNRDLPLRAVLCVRAYRKFSGLYDFALLTASTDQGLMSLQSRLDARGVSYDNGLRLSKVFLDSLSLAPKKKGGAQ
;
A
#
# COMPACT_ATOMS: atom_id res chain seq x y z
N ALA A 1 -17.55 -20.80 -67.47
CA ALA A 1 -16.29 -20.14 -67.85
C ALA A 1 -16.02 -19.03 -66.84
N LEU A 2 -15.13 -19.28 -65.90
CA LEU A 2 -14.58 -18.28 -64.99
C LEU A 2 -13.40 -17.60 -65.70
N PRO A 3 -13.24 -16.27 -65.66
CA PRO A 3 -11.98 -15.66 -66.00
C PRO A 3 -10.99 -15.83 -64.85
N ALA A 4 -9.78 -16.24 -65.21
CA ALA A 4 -8.64 -16.37 -64.33
C ALA A 4 -7.87 -15.05 -64.19
N ALA A 5 -7.40 -14.81 -62.97
CA ALA A 5 -6.18 -14.12 -62.53
C ALA A 5 -5.79 -12.76 -63.14
N ALA A 6 -5.71 -11.76 -62.25
CA ALA A 6 -4.55 -10.88 -62.21
C ALA A 6 -4.00 -10.92 -60.78
N GLY A 7 -2.76 -11.40 -60.63
CA GLY A 7 -2.08 -11.49 -59.35
C GLY A 7 -1.77 -10.11 -58.80
N GLU A 8 -2.06 -9.91 -57.52
CA GLU A 8 -1.48 -8.80 -56.78
C GLU A 8 -0.06 -9.17 -56.39
N ALA A 9 0.87 -8.42 -56.99
CA ALA A 9 2.28 -8.44 -56.73
C ALA A 9 2.55 -8.31 -55.24
N GLY A 10 3.51 -9.09 -54.75
CA GLY A 10 4.08 -8.94 -53.42
C GLY A 10 4.51 -7.49 -53.22
N ALA A 11 3.82 -6.79 -52.33
CA ALA A 11 4.30 -5.55 -51.77
C ALA A 11 5.57 -5.90 -51.00
N ASP A 12 6.70 -5.51 -51.58
CA ASP A 12 8.01 -5.48 -50.95
C ASP A 12 7.85 -4.67 -49.65
N ALA A 13 7.67 -5.37 -48.54
CA ALA A 13 7.50 -4.76 -47.24
C ALA A 13 8.84 -4.11 -46.89
N ALA A 14 8.93 -2.80 -47.14
CA ALA A 14 10.06 -2.00 -46.71
C ALA A 14 10.39 -2.36 -45.25
N PRO A 15 11.66 -2.70 -44.91
CA PRO A 15 12.02 -3.07 -43.56
C PRO A 15 11.54 -1.96 -42.62
N LEU A 16 10.67 -2.32 -41.67
CA LEU A 16 10.28 -1.39 -40.64
C LEU A 16 11.56 -0.86 -39.98
N PRO A 17 11.64 0.45 -39.68
CA PRO A 17 12.78 0.98 -38.94
C PRO A 17 13.00 0.12 -37.69
N PRO A 18 14.25 -0.23 -37.35
CA PRO A 18 14.51 -1.07 -36.20
C PRO A 18 13.81 -0.43 -34.99
N PRO A 19 13.06 -1.20 -34.17
CA PRO A 19 12.54 -0.69 -32.92
C PRO A 19 13.70 -0.10 -32.09
N SER A 20 13.41 0.62 -31.00
CA SER A 20 14.41 0.92 -29.96
C SER A 20 15.31 -0.32 -29.80
N SER A 21 16.54 -0.25 -30.31
CA SER A 21 17.37 -1.44 -30.50
C SER A 21 17.56 -2.15 -29.16
N ALA A 22 17.65 -1.34 -28.09
CA ALA A 22 17.65 -1.79 -26.71
C ALA A 22 16.43 -2.66 -26.36
N ALA A 23 15.19 -2.23 -26.59
CA ALA A 23 14.02 -3.01 -26.21
C ALA A 23 13.97 -4.38 -26.89
N GLN A 24 14.30 -4.46 -28.18
CA GLN A 24 14.34 -5.73 -28.91
C GLN A 24 15.46 -6.65 -28.41
N HIS A 25 16.67 -6.09 -28.21
CA HIS A 25 17.81 -6.84 -27.68
C HIS A 25 17.52 -7.37 -26.26
N LEU A 26 17.01 -6.50 -25.38
CA LEU A 26 16.64 -6.86 -24.02
C LEU A 26 15.55 -7.93 -24.02
N TYR A 27 14.48 -7.79 -24.81
CA TYR A 27 13.41 -8.78 -24.90
C TYR A 27 13.94 -10.15 -25.33
N ALA A 28 14.76 -10.19 -26.39
CA ALA A 28 15.31 -11.43 -26.93
C ALA A 28 16.23 -12.14 -25.92
N ALA A 29 17.06 -11.38 -25.20
CA ALA A 29 17.99 -11.91 -24.21
C ALA A 29 17.32 -12.31 -22.89
N ALA A 30 16.29 -11.56 -22.45
CA ALA A 30 15.65 -11.72 -21.15
C ALA A 30 14.55 -12.77 -21.08
N ARG A 31 13.87 -13.06 -22.20
CA ARG A 31 12.60 -13.82 -22.20
C ARG A 31 12.65 -15.16 -21.46
N ASN A 32 13.80 -15.85 -21.50
CA ASN A 32 13.97 -17.16 -20.88
C ASN A 32 14.17 -17.09 -19.35
N ASP A 33 14.50 -15.91 -18.82
CA ASP A 33 14.73 -15.68 -17.39
C ASP A 33 13.53 -15.05 -16.70
N ILE A 34 12.46 -14.75 -17.44
CA ILE A 34 11.21 -14.23 -16.87
C ILE A 34 10.21 -15.37 -16.73
N LEU A 35 9.61 -15.43 -15.54
CA LEU A 35 8.65 -16.44 -15.15
C LEU A 35 7.35 -15.76 -14.76
N GLN A 36 6.25 -16.44 -15.01
CA GLN A 36 5.01 -16.16 -14.33
C GLN A 36 5.01 -16.89 -12.99
N VAL A 37 4.55 -16.22 -11.95
CA VAL A 37 4.39 -16.77 -10.60
C VAL A 37 2.90 -16.82 -10.29
N ARG A 38 2.37 -18.01 -10.01
CA ARG A 38 0.95 -18.26 -9.73
C ARG A 38 0.76 -18.78 -8.32
N SER A 39 -0.27 -18.30 -7.64
CA SER A 39 -0.81 -18.94 -6.44
C SER A 39 -2.01 -19.77 -6.82
N LEU A 40 -2.02 -21.05 -6.47
CA LEU A 40 -3.07 -22.00 -6.81
C LEU A 40 -3.75 -22.52 -5.53
N LEU A 41 -5.06 -22.73 -5.57
CA LEU A 41 -5.78 -23.46 -4.53
C LEU A 41 -5.36 -24.94 -4.54
N LYS A 42 -4.99 -25.51 -3.39
CA LYS A 42 -4.58 -26.92 -3.32
C LYS A 42 -5.69 -27.90 -3.71
N SER A 43 -6.95 -27.60 -3.40
CA SER A 43 -8.09 -28.50 -3.62
C SER A 43 -8.39 -28.79 -5.08
N GLY A 44 -8.06 -27.88 -6.00
CA GLY A 44 -8.38 -28.02 -7.43
C GLY A 44 -7.34 -27.44 -8.38
N ARG A 45 -6.21 -26.93 -7.86
CA ARG A 45 -5.16 -26.21 -8.61
C ARG A 45 -5.66 -25.01 -9.42
N THR A 46 -6.80 -24.43 -9.04
CA THR A 46 -7.34 -23.23 -9.67
C THR A 46 -6.51 -22.01 -9.29
N GLN A 47 -6.21 -21.16 -10.28
CA GLN A 47 -5.48 -19.92 -10.07
C GLN A 47 -6.24 -18.97 -9.15
N SER A 48 -5.54 -18.45 -8.13
CA SER A 48 -6.05 -17.46 -7.19
C SER A 48 -5.35 -16.11 -7.31
N SER A 49 -4.04 -16.10 -7.58
CA SER A 49 -3.27 -14.90 -7.92
C SER A 49 -2.26 -15.21 -9.01
N VAL A 50 -1.85 -14.17 -9.73
CA VAL A 50 -0.82 -14.26 -10.77
C VAL A 50 0.01 -12.98 -10.78
N GLY A 51 1.30 -13.14 -11.01
CA GLY A 51 2.27 -12.08 -11.21
C GLY A 51 3.46 -12.58 -12.03
N SER A 52 4.50 -11.79 -12.07
CA SER A 52 5.77 -12.10 -12.72
C SER A 52 6.88 -12.27 -11.69
N GLY A 53 7.92 -12.96 -12.08
CA GLY A 53 9.19 -13.02 -11.39
C GLY A 53 10.32 -13.21 -12.39
N PHE A 54 11.56 -13.08 -11.96
CA PHE A 54 12.72 -13.25 -12.83
C PHE A 54 13.87 -13.94 -12.12
N LEU A 55 14.57 -14.80 -12.86
CA LEU A 55 15.72 -15.58 -12.40
C LEU A 55 16.95 -14.68 -12.26
N ILE A 56 17.74 -14.90 -11.21
CA ILE A 56 18.93 -14.08 -10.90
C ILE A 56 20.21 -14.84 -11.23
N GLY A 57 21.01 -14.27 -12.13
CA GLY A 57 22.26 -14.85 -12.61
C GLY A 57 22.03 -16.25 -13.18
N THR A 58 22.96 -17.15 -12.88
CA THR A 58 22.85 -18.58 -13.24
C THR A 58 22.27 -19.42 -12.09
N SER A 59 21.69 -18.77 -11.09
CA SER A 59 21.08 -19.45 -9.94
C SER A 59 19.68 -19.93 -10.26
N ASN A 60 19.07 -20.66 -9.32
CA ASN A 60 17.67 -21.04 -9.33
C ASN A 60 16.78 -20.14 -8.45
N LEU A 61 17.28 -18.94 -8.13
CA LEU A 61 16.55 -17.95 -7.35
C LEU A 61 15.73 -17.05 -8.25
N VAL A 62 14.49 -16.80 -7.84
CA VAL A 62 13.55 -15.93 -8.53
C VAL A 62 13.17 -14.78 -7.62
N LEU A 63 13.32 -13.55 -8.10
CA LEU A 63 12.76 -12.36 -7.44
C LEU A 63 11.34 -12.11 -7.93
N THR A 64 10.45 -11.73 -7.01
CA THR A 64 9.07 -11.33 -7.31
C THR A 64 8.56 -10.39 -6.21
N ASN A 65 7.29 -9.98 -6.28
CA ASN A 65 6.66 -9.21 -5.21
C ASN A 65 6.09 -10.11 -4.11
N TYR A 66 6.09 -9.60 -2.88
CA TYR A 66 5.44 -10.26 -1.74
C TYR A 66 3.94 -10.45 -1.99
N HIS A 67 3.23 -9.46 -2.53
CA HIS A 67 1.79 -9.56 -2.71
C HIS A 67 1.36 -10.67 -3.67
N VAL A 68 2.22 -11.04 -4.62
CA VAL A 68 2.01 -12.15 -5.57
C VAL A 68 2.00 -13.48 -4.81
N VAL A 69 2.86 -13.61 -3.81
CA VAL A 69 3.12 -14.85 -3.06
C VAL A 69 2.41 -14.92 -1.71
N SER A 70 1.83 -13.81 -1.26
CA SER A 70 1.25 -13.62 0.09
C SER A 70 0.26 -14.70 0.51
N GLN A 71 -0.51 -15.25 -0.43
CA GLN A 71 -1.47 -16.31 -0.16
C GLN A 71 -0.79 -17.60 0.30
N PHE A 72 0.16 -18.14 -0.46
CA PHE A 72 0.87 -19.36 -0.04
C PHE A 72 1.94 -19.10 1.02
N ALA A 73 2.33 -17.84 1.24
CA ALA A 73 3.17 -17.45 2.36
C ALA A 73 2.41 -17.50 3.71
N LEU A 74 1.15 -17.03 3.75
CA LEU A 74 0.37 -16.91 4.99
C LEU A 74 -0.67 -18.01 5.19
N ASP A 75 -1.02 -18.74 4.12
CA ASP A 75 -2.00 -19.82 4.09
C ASP A 75 -1.42 -21.04 3.33
N PRO A 76 -0.24 -21.56 3.74
CA PRO A 76 0.46 -22.64 3.03
C PRO A 76 -0.33 -23.95 3.01
N ASP A 77 -1.35 -24.13 3.85
CA ASP A 77 -2.25 -25.31 3.82
C ASP A 77 -3.32 -25.20 2.74
N THR A 78 -3.68 -23.98 2.32
CA THR A 78 -4.74 -23.72 1.35
C THR A 78 -4.18 -23.47 -0.05
N TYR A 79 -3.03 -22.81 -0.13
CA TYR A 79 -2.42 -22.40 -1.40
C TYR A 79 -1.06 -23.04 -1.63
N VAL A 80 -0.69 -23.15 -2.90
CA VAL A 80 0.63 -23.59 -3.36
C VAL A 80 1.11 -22.69 -4.49
N GLY A 81 2.41 -22.42 -4.56
CA GLY A 81 2.99 -21.61 -5.63
C GLY A 81 3.48 -22.46 -6.81
N GLU A 82 3.29 -21.94 -8.02
CA GLU A 82 3.75 -22.53 -9.28
C GLU A 82 4.46 -21.46 -10.12
N TRP A 83 5.55 -21.83 -10.79
CA TRP A 83 6.15 -21.02 -11.84
C TRP A 83 5.75 -21.55 -13.21
N VAL A 84 5.60 -20.65 -14.19
CA VAL A 84 5.37 -20.99 -15.60
C VAL A 84 6.30 -20.14 -16.46
N ASP A 85 7.00 -20.73 -17.43
CA ASP A 85 7.86 -19.98 -18.35
C ASP A 85 7.18 -19.60 -19.67
N THR A 86 7.89 -18.87 -20.52
CA THR A 86 7.38 -18.45 -21.83
C THR A 86 7.13 -19.59 -22.81
N GLY A 87 7.68 -20.78 -22.55
CA GLY A 87 7.45 -22.01 -23.33
C GLY A 87 6.32 -22.89 -22.78
N GLY A 88 5.69 -22.49 -21.67
CA GLY A 88 4.64 -23.25 -21.00
C GLY A 88 5.14 -24.36 -20.06
N GLN A 89 6.45 -24.47 -19.84
CA GLN A 89 6.97 -25.35 -18.78
C GLN A 89 6.59 -24.79 -17.41
N ARG A 90 6.36 -25.70 -16.46
CA ARG A 90 5.88 -25.34 -15.13
C ARG A 90 6.49 -26.21 -14.05
N GLY A 91 6.53 -25.67 -12.84
CA GLY A 91 7.01 -26.40 -11.66
C GLY A 91 6.62 -25.70 -10.37
N ASN A 92 6.84 -26.36 -9.23
CA ASN A 92 6.57 -25.77 -7.93
C ASN A 92 7.63 -24.72 -7.57
N VAL A 93 7.24 -23.78 -6.72
CA VAL A 93 8.16 -22.81 -6.11
C VAL A 93 8.32 -23.10 -4.62
N GLU A 94 9.50 -22.86 -4.07
CA GLU A 94 9.75 -22.82 -2.64
C GLU A 94 9.98 -21.36 -2.22
N LEU A 95 9.26 -20.87 -1.21
CA LEU A 95 9.46 -19.52 -0.69
C LEU A 95 10.67 -19.50 0.25
N LEU A 96 11.64 -18.63 -0.03
CA LEU A 96 12.88 -18.54 0.75
C LEU A 96 12.92 -17.35 1.70
N ALA A 97 12.39 -16.20 1.26
CA ALA A 97 12.38 -14.98 2.05
C ALA A 97 11.27 -14.03 1.58
N VAL A 98 10.80 -13.18 2.49
CA VAL A 98 9.83 -12.12 2.21
C VAL A 98 10.27 -10.82 2.85
N ASP A 99 9.99 -9.72 2.18
CA ASP A 99 10.04 -8.37 2.69
C ASP A 99 8.67 -7.72 2.44
N VAL A 100 7.83 -7.69 3.47
CA VAL A 100 6.47 -7.13 3.38
C VAL A 100 6.50 -5.61 3.29
N LEU A 101 7.56 -4.97 3.77
CA LEU A 101 7.70 -3.52 3.83
C LEU A 101 7.97 -2.93 2.43
N HIS A 102 8.77 -3.66 1.64
CA HIS A 102 9.15 -3.26 0.28
C HIS A 102 8.42 -4.06 -0.81
N ASP A 103 7.46 -4.92 -0.43
CA ASP A 103 6.71 -5.78 -1.33
C ASP A 103 7.60 -6.71 -2.18
N LEU A 104 8.55 -7.41 -1.56
CA LEU A 104 9.47 -8.32 -2.25
C LEU A 104 9.44 -9.73 -1.68
N ALA A 105 9.72 -10.71 -2.52
CA ALA A 105 9.93 -12.10 -2.13
C ALA A 105 11.02 -12.75 -2.99
N VAL A 106 11.71 -13.73 -2.39
CA VAL A 106 12.66 -14.59 -3.09
C VAL A 106 12.13 -16.01 -3.06
N LEU A 107 12.05 -16.62 -4.24
CA LEU A 107 11.64 -18.00 -4.44
C LEU A 107 12.82 -18.84 -4.94
N ARG A 108 12.74 -20.15 -4.73
CA ARG A 108 13.56 -21.16 -5.39
C ARG A 108 12.71 -21.98 -6.34
N VAL A 109 13.26 -22.30 -7.50
CA VAL A 109 12.60 -23.15 -8.51
C VAL A 109 13.51 -24.30 -8.95
N ASN A 110 12.94 -25.28 -9.65
CA ASN A 110 13.66 -26.42 -10.23
C ASN A 110 14.20 -26.13 -11.64
N ARG A 111 14.73 -24.90 -11.85
CA ARG A 111 15.41 -24.46 -13.07
C ARG A 111 16.41 -23.36 -12.74
N SER A 112 17.39 -23.17 -13.60
CA SER A 112 18.38 -22.10 -13.45
C SER A 112 18.20 -21.01 -14.49
N GLY A 113 18.60 -19.78 -14.14
CA GLY A 113 18.67 -18.67 -15.08
C GLY A 113 19.79 -18.83 -16.11
N THR A 114 19.65 -18.13 -17.23
CA THR A 114 20.66 -18.05 -18.30
C THR A 114 21.83 -17.13 -17.93
N GLY A 115 21.66 -16.29 -16.89
CA GLY A 115 22.65 -15.31 -16.48
C GLY A 115 22.35 -13.88 -16.92
N PHE A 116 21.18 -13.61 -17.50
CA PHE A 116 20.85 -12.29 -18.04
C PHE A 116 20.65 -11.26 -16.93
N PHE A 117 19.69 -11.49 -16.02
CA PHE A 117 19.46 -10.57 -14.91
C PHE A 117 20.47 -10.80 -13.81
N LYS A 118 21.47 -9.93 -13.72
CA LYS A 118 22.41 -9.92 -12.60
C LYS A 118 21.97 -8.84 -11.62
N MET A 119 21.92 -9.19 -10.34
CA MET A 119 21.83 -8.17 -9.31
C MET A 119 23.19 -7.49 -9.22
N PRO A 120 23.30 -6.19 -9.51
CA PRO A 120 24.60 -5.53 -9.49
C PRO A 120 25.13 -5.44 -8.05
N GLU A 121 26.44 -5.57 -7.87
CA GLU A 121 27.08 -5.33 -6.56
C GLU A 121 26.98 -3.85 -6.18
N GLN A 122 27.23 -2.98 -7.16
CA GLN A 122 27.06 -1.54 -7.06
C GLN A 122 25.91 -1.09 -7.95
N LEU A 123 24.89 -0.48 -7.35
CA LEU A 123 23.72 -0.02 -8.08
C LEU A 123 24.06 1.18 -8.97
N ALA A 124 23.61 1.12 -10.22
CA ALA A 124 23.71 2.24 -11.13
C ALA A 124 22.95 3.46 -10.57
N ARG A 125 23.58 4.63 -10.62
CA ARG A 125 22.91 5.88 -10.27
C ARG A 125 22.01 6.30 -11.42
N LEU A 126 20.71 6.13 -11.25
CA LEU A 126 19.72 6.56 -12.23
C LEU A 126 19.64 8.09 -12.29
N SER A 127 19.54 8.62 -13.50
CA SER A 127 19.28 10.04 -13.76
C SER A 127 17.84 10.24 -14.23
N GLN A 128 17.16 11.28 -13.76
CA GLN A 128 15.80 11.59 -14.23
C GLN A 128 15.78 11.76 -15.76
N GLY A 129 14.76 11.22 -16.41
CA GLY A 129 14.64 11.14 -17.87
C GLY A 129 15.31 9.90 -18.49
N GLN A 130 16.10 9.13 -17.73
CA GLN A 130 16.72 7.90 -18.23
C GLN A 130 15.65 6.85 -18.57
N TYR A 131 15.78 6.22 -19.73
CA TYR A 131 14.92 5.11 -20.13
C TYR A 131 15.15 3.87 -19.26
N LEU A 132 14.04 3.28 -18.85
CA LEU A 132 13.95 1.98 -18.21
C LEU A 132 13.01 1.07 -19.02
N TYR A 133 13.27 -0.23 -18.93
CA TYR A 133 12.56 -1.28 -19.64
C TYR A 133 11.98 -2.26 -18.62
N SER A 134 10.68 -2.15 -18.41
CA SER A 134 9.92 -2.98 -17.47
C SER A 134 9.35 -4.18 -18.20
N MET A 135 9.55 -5.38 -17.64
CA MET A 135 9.20 -6.64 -18.29
C MET A 135 8.31 -7.50 -17.40
N GLY A 136 7.43 -8.31 -17.99
CA GLY A 136 6.57 -9.22 -17.26
C GLY A 136 5.54 -9.92 -18.14
N ASN A 137 4.61 -10.63 -17.52
CA ASN A 137 3.53 -11.34 -18.20
C ASN A 137 2.16 -10.69 -17.84
N PRO A 138 1.73 -9.64 -18.55
CA PRO A 138 0.45 -8.99 -18.32
C PRO A 138 -0.72 -9.95 -18.60
N LEU A 139 -1.68 -10.01 -17.66
CA LEU A 139 -2.99 -10.66 -17.83
C LEU A 139 -2.96 -12.12 -18.33
N ASP A 140 -1.85 -12.85 -18.16
CA ASP A 140 -1.64 -14.19 -18.75
C ASP A 140 -1.69 -14.21 -20.28
N LEU A 141 -1.47 -13.07 -20.94
CA LEU A 141 -1.51 -12.91 -22.40
C LEU A 141 -0.17 -13.25 -23.06
N GLY A 142 0.92 -13.29 -22.29
CA GLY A 142 2.27 -13.56 -22.79
C GLY A 142 3.28 -12.52 -22.33
N PHE A 143 4.54 -12.77 -22.66
CA PHE A 143 5.66 -11.94 -22.24
C PHE A 143 5.66 -10.56 -22.95
N ALA A 144 5.66 -9.49 -22.16
CA ALA A 144 5.65 -8.11 -22.61
C ALA A 144 6.81 -7.29 -22.04
N ILE A 145 7.23 -6.30 -22.82
CA ILE A 145 8.20 -5.27 -22.44
C ILE A 145 7.54 -3.90 -22.59
N SER A 146 7.80 -3.02 -21.62
CA SER A 146 7.29 -1.67 -21.52
C SER A 146 8.45 -0.70 -21.32
N GLU A 147 8.57 0.27 -22.20
CA GLU A 147 9.58 1.32 -22.14
C GLU A 147 8.98 2.59 -21.50
N GLY A 148 9.77 3.28 -20.69
CA GLY A 148 9.37 4.54 -20.06
C GLY A 148 10.53 5.24 -19.39
N ALA A 149 10.30 6.45 -18.87
CA ALA A 149 11.36 7.23 -18.22
C ALA A 149 11.31 7.07 -16.70
N TYR A 150 12.49 7.02 -16.08
CA TYR A 150 12.66 7.21 -14.66
C TYR A 150 12.48 8.70 -14.30
N ASN A 151 11.61 9.00 -13.34
CA ASN A 151 11.26 10.38 -12.96
C ASN A 151 11.67 10.74 -11.53
N GLY A 152 12.53 9.93 -10.91
CA GLY A 152 13.06 10.21 -9.59
C GLY A 152 12.48 9.32 -8.50
N VAL A 153 12.89 9.60 -7.27
CA VAL A 153 12.48 8.88 -6.07
C VAL A 153 11.28 9.57 -5.46
N ILE A 154 10.23 8.81 -5.14
CA ILE A 154 9.07 9.31 -4.42
C ILE A 154 9.30 9.08 -2.93
N THR A 155 9.37 10.17 -2.16
CA THR A 155 9.65 10.19 -0.72
C THR A 155 8.39 10.29 0.15
N ARG A 156 7.22 10.35 -0.47
CA ARG A 156 5.93 10.54 0.23
C ARG A 156 5.47 9.30 0.99
N SER A 157 5.94 8.13 0.61
CA SER A 157 5.75 6.89 1.38
C SER A 157 6.85 6.71 2.42
N PHE A 158 6.58 5.88 3.44
CA PHE A 158 7.58 5.56 4.47
C PHE A 158 8.84 4.90 3.90
N TYR A 159 8.66 4.13 2.84
CA TYR A 159 9.74 3.54 2.04
C TYR A 159 9.71 4.18 0.66
N ASP A 160 10.86 4.54 0.15
CA ASP A 160 11.00 5.18 -1.14
C ASP A 160 10.74 4.21 -2.31
N GLN A 161 10.21 4.77 -3.39
CA GLN A 161 9.89 4.06 -4.62
C GLN A 161 10.43 4.84 -5.82
N LEU A 162 10.72 4.16 -6.93
CA LEU A 162 11.10 4.83 -8.17
C LEU A 162 9.85 5.15 -8.98
N MET A 163 9.74 6.38 -9.47
CA MET A 163 8.70 6.78 -10.41
C MET A 163 9.08 6.38 -11.83
N PHE A 164 8.18 5.68 -12.52
CA PHE A 164 8.34 5.22 -13.89
C PHE A 164 7.13 5.61 -14.73
N THR A 165 7.35 6.19 -15.91
CA THR A 165 6.27 6.67 -16.80
C THR A 165 5.94 5.73 -17.96
N GLY A 166 6.28 4.44 -17.86
CA GLY A 166 5.82 3.41 -18.79
C GLY A 166 4.65 2.60 -18.22
N PRO A 167 3.81 1.98 -19.08
CA PRO A 167 2.67 1.18 -18.63
C PRO A 167 3.13 -0.06 -17.86
N ILE A 168 2.66 -0.23 -16.62
CA ILE A 168 2.79 -1.46 -15.83
C ILE A 168 1.39 -2.00 -15.56
N ASN A 169 1.04 -3.11 -16.20
CA ASN A 169 -0.28 -3.72 -16.10
C ASN A 169 -0.33 -4.86 -15.07
N SER A 170 -1.54 -5.23 -14.65
CA SER A 170 -1.79 -6.42 -13.85
C SER A 170 -1.14 -7.65 -14.49
N GLY A 171 -0.40 -8.43 -13.68
CA GLY A 171 0.41 -9.57 -14.14
C GLY A 171 1.89 -9.24 -14.28
N MET A 172 2.27 -7.97 -14.56
CA MET A 172 3.69 -7.56 -14.60
C MET A 172 4.32 -7.35 -13.21
N SER A 173 3.50 -7.26 -12.16
CA SER A 173 3.97 -7.15 -10.77
C SER A 173 4.97 -8.25 -10.42
N GLY A 174 6.13 -7.86 -9.91
CA GLY A 174 7.23 -8.75 -9.55
C GLY A 174 8.24 -8.99 -10.68
N GLY A 175 7.93 -8.55 -11.90
CA GLY A 175 8.87 -8.56 -13.02
C GLY A 175 9.96 -7.48 -12.88
N PRO A 176 11.05 -7.57 -13.64
CA PRO A 176 12.17 -6.65 -13.54
C PRO A 176 11.89 -5.35 -14.31
N SER A 177 12.53 -4.27 -13.85
CA SER A 177 12.76 -3.06 -14.63
C SER A 177 14.27 -2.84 -14.74
N VAL A 178 14.77 -2.71 -15.97
CA VAL A 178 16.20 -2.65 -16.27
C VAL A 178 16.58 -1.41 -17.07
N THR A 179 17.85 -1.03 -17.00
CA THR A 179 18.45 -0.03 -17.89
C THR A 179 18.69 -0.61 -19.29
N ALA A 180 19.09 0.22 -20.26
CA ALA A 180 19.36 -0.21 -21.64
C ALA A 180 20.47 -1.28 -21.75
N ASP A 181 21.41 -1.31 -20.80
CA ASP A 181 22.47 -2.31 -20.66
C ASP A 181 22.05 -3.58 -19.90
N GLY A 182 20.79 -3.67 -19.47
CA GLY A 182 20.23 -4.84 -18.79
C GLY A 182 20.47 -4.89 -17.29
N ALA A 183 21.04 -3.84 -16.67
CA ALA A 183 21.21 -3.77 -15.22
C ALA A 183 19.86 -3.55 -14.52
N VAL A 184 19.60 -4.32 -13.46
CA VAL A 184 18.32 -4.22 -12.71
C VAL A 184 18.26 -2.91 -11.93
N ALA A 185 17.29 -2.07 -12.30
CA ALA A 185 16.98 -0.80 -11.65
C ALA A 185 15.94 -0.97 -10.53
N GLY A 186 14.96 -1.87 -10.73
CA GLY A 186 13.91 -2.13 -9.76
C GLY A 186 12.99 -3.29 -10.13
N VAL A 187 11.96 -3.48 -9.31
CA VAL A 187 10.93 -4.51 -9.48
C VAL A 187 9.56 -3.86 -9.66
N ASN A 188 8.82 -4.27 -10.68
CA ASN A 188 7.54 -3.69 -11.09
C ASN A 188 6.46 -3.88 -10.02
N VAL A 189 5.67 -2.83 -9.73
CA VAL A 189 4.49 -2.92 -8.84
C VAL A 189 3.25 -2.37 -9.56
N SER A 190 2.33 -3.26 -9.95
CA SER A 190 1.11 -2.89 -10.70
C SER A 190 -0.08 -2.51 -9.82
N LYS A 191 0.03 -2.66 -8.49
CA LYS A 191 -1.08 -2.42 -7.55
C LYS A 191 -1.22 -0.98 -7.06
N ARG A 192 -0.26 -0.09 -7.35
CA ARG A 192 -0.39 1.34 -7.07
C ARG A 192 -0.65 2.07 -8.37
N LEU A 193 -1.92 2.41 -8.58
CA LEU A 193 -2.38 3.25 -9.69
C LEU A 193 -2.72 4.61 -9.11
N ASP A 194 -1.73 5.49 -9.00
CA ASP A 194 -1.94 6.88 -8.54
C ASP A 194 -2.44 7.78 -9.70
N GLY A 195 -2.64 7.20 -10.88
CA GLY A 195 -3.11 7.84 -12.11
C GLY A 195 -2.72 7.03 -13.35
N GLU A 196 -3.13 7.50 -14.53
CA GLU A 196 -2.64 6.96 -15.80
C GLU A 196 -1.14 7.28 -15.96
N LEU A 197 -0.34 6.29 -16.39
CA LEU A 197 1.11 6.42 -16.64
C LEU A 197 1.96 6.86 -15.43
N VAL A 198 1.45 6.68 -14.20
CA VAL A 198 2.23 6.83 -12.97
C VAL A 198 2.44 5.44 -12.38
N SER A 199 3.54 4.80 -12.78
CA SER A 199 3.92 3.47 -12.31
C SER A 199 5.03 3.55 -11.27
N PHE A 200 5.10 2.55 -10.40
CA PHE A 200 6.09 2.49 -9.32
C PHE A 200 6.95 1.25 -9.43
N LEU A 201 8.22 1.41 -9.09
CA LEU A 201 9.17 0.31 -8.96
C LEU A 201 9.71 0.26 -7.54
N VAL A 202 9.87 -0.95 -7.01
CA VAL A 202 10.69 -1.17 -5.82
C VAL A 202 12.16 -1.01 -6.21
N PRO A 203 12.93 -0.12 -5.56
CA PRO A 203 14.34 0.05 -5.87
C PRO A 203 15.14 -1.26 -5.74
N ALA A 204 16.05 -1.53 -6.68
CA ALA A 204 16.83 -2.77 -6.69
C ALA A 204 17.68 -3.01 -5.42
N ARG A 205 18.01 -1.97 -4.64
CA ARG A 205 18.71 -2.15 -3.35
C ARG A 205 17.94 -3.00 -2.35
N TYR A 206 16.62 -2.87 -2.27
CA TYR A 206 15.82 -3.69 -1.36
C TYR A 206 15.83 -5.16 -1.80
N ALA A 207 15.84 -5.40 -3.11
CA ALA A 207 16.01 -6.74 -3.66
C ALA A 207 17.40 -7.30 -3.39
N GLN A 208 18.45 -6.47 -3.49
CA GLN A 208 19.82 -6.84 -3.14
C GLN A 208 19.94 -7.23 -1.67
N ASP A 209 19.37 -6.44 -0.76
CA ASP A 209 19.39 -6.72 0.68
C ASP A 209 18.62 -8.01 1.02
N LEU A 210 17.49 -8.27 0.35
CA LEU A 210 16.74 -9.50 0.51
C LEU A 210 17.52 -10.72 0.00
N LEU A 211 18.22 -10.60 -1.13
CA LEU A 211 19.08 -11.66 -1.66
C LEU A 211 20.28 -11.94 -0.74
N LYS A 212 20.89 -10.91 -0.14
CA LYS A 212 21.96 -11.09 0.87
C LYS A 212 21.47 -11.88 2.07
N LYS A 213 20.29 -11.54 2.62
CA LYS A 213 19.64 -12.33 3.69
C LYS A 213 19.44 -13.79 3.28
N VAL A 214 19.08 -14.04 2.02
CA VAL A 214 18.91 -15.40 1.48
C VAL A 214 20.24 -16.15 1.36
N ALA A 215 21.34 -15.46 1.09
CA ALA A 215 22.67 -16.07 1.04
C ALA A 215 23.23 -16.39 2.44
N GLU A 216 22.89 -15.57 3.43
CA GLU A 216 23.34 -15.73 4.82
C GLU A 216 22.50 -16.75 5.61
N GLN A 217 21.24 -16.99 5.22
CA GLN A 217 20.40 -17.97 5.89
C GLN A 217 20.83 -19.41 5.57
N GLN A 218 20.77 -20.28 6.58
CA GLN A 218 21.02 -21.72 6.39
C GLN A 218 19.80 -22.44 5.81
N LYS A 219 18.58 -22.01 6.19
CA LYS A 219 17.31 -22.63 5.80
C LYS A 219 16.21 -21.60 5.73
N ALA A 220 15.27 -21.77 4.80
CA ALA A 220 14.07 -20.96 4.71
C ALA A 220 13.23 -21.05 6.01
N PRO A 221 12.59 -19.94 6.43
CA PRO A 221 11.67 -19.93 7.58
C PRO A 221 10.56 -20.98 7.43
N ALA A 222 10.27 -21.70 8.52
CA ALA A 222 9.14 -22.63 8.53
C ALA A 222 7.78 -21.91 8.63
N ASP A 223 7.75 -20.74 9.27
CA ASP A 223 6.56 -19.90 9.41
C ASP A 223 6.84 -18.48 8.92
N PHE A 224 6.35 -18.16 7.72
CA PHE A 224 6.42 -16.81 7.17
C PHE A 224 5.48 -15.83 7.86
N THR A 225 4.45 -16.30 8.57
CA THR A 225 3.55 -15.44 9.36
C THR A 225 4.32 -14.73 10.46
N ALA A 226 5.19 -15.44 11.19
CA ALA A 226 6.07 -14.85 12.20
C ALA A 226 7.05 -13.83 11.61
N VAL A 227 7.62 -14.12 10.44
CA VAL A 227 8.54 -13.19 9.74
C VAL A 227 7.81 -11.90 9.36
N VAL A 228 6.62 -12.01 8.77
CA VAL A 228 5.77 -10.87 8.42
C VAL A 228 5.37 -10.10 9.69
N ALA A 229 4.95 -10.78 10.76
CA ALA A 229 4.59 -10.15 12.04
C ALA A 229 5.73 -9.28 12.60
N GLY A 230 6.96 -9.81 12.60
CA GLY A 230 8.14 -9.09 13.07
C GLY A 230 8.42 -7.81 12.28
N GLN A 231 8.31 -7.87 10.95
CA GLN A 231 8.49 -6.70 10.08
C GLN A 231 7.40 -5.64 10.32
N LEU A 232 6.14 -6.06 10.45
CA LEU A 232 5.03 -5.14 10.73
C LEU A 232 5.16 -4.48 12.12
N LEU A 233 5.56 -5.24 13.15
CA LEU A 233 5.80 -4.72 14.50
C LEU A 233 6.96 -3.72 14.55
N ALA A 234 8.03 -3.97 13.79
CA ALA A 234 9.15 -3.04 13.65
C ALA A 234 8.72 -1.75 12.94
N HIS A 235 8.00 -1.87 11.82
CA HIS A 235 7.51 -0.72 11.06
C HIS A 235 6.56 0.16 11.89
N GLN A 236 5.55 -0.43 12.54
CA GLN A 236 4.60 0.36 13.31
C GLN A 236 5.28 1.14 14.45
N ARG A 237 6.37 0.60 15.02
CA ARG A 237 7.14 1.30 16.05
C ARG A 237 7.81 2.54 15.46
N ALA A 238 8.56 2.37 14.39
CA ALA A 238 9.24 3.48 13.71
C ALA A 238 8.24 4.55 13.22
N MET A 239 7.12 4.12 12.63
CA MET A 239 6.04 5.00 12.17
C MET A 239 5.46 5.85 13.31
N VAL A 240 5.09 5.22 14.44
CA VAL A 240 4.49 5.92 15.58
C VAL A 240 5.49 6.82 16.28
N ASP A 241 6.75 6.38 16.41
CA ASP A 241 7.82 7.20 16.98
C ASP A 241 8.08 8.44 16.12
N GLN A 242 8.14 8.30 14.80
CA GLN A 242 8.28 9.43 13.88
C GLN A 242 7.08 10.39 13.95
N LEU A 243 5.85 9.86 13.97
CA LEU A 243 4.64 10.70 14.03
C LEU A 243 4.58 11.53 15.32
N LEU A 244 5.04 10.94 16.43
CA LEU A 244 4.99 11.53 17.78
C LEU A 244 6.30 12.22 18.19
N ALA A 245 7.31 12.26 17.31
CA ALA A 245 8.59 12.94 17.58
C ALA A 245 8.43 14.46 17.76
N SER A 246 7.33 15.04 17.29
CA SER A 246 6.95 16.43 17.53
C SER A 246 5.48 16.51 17.94
N PRO A 247 5.02 17.55 18.64
CA PRO A 247 3.60 17.74 18.94
C PRO A 247 2.75 17.80 17.67
N LEU A 248 1.52 17.26 17.69
CA LEU A 248 0.58 17.37 16.57
C LEU A 248 0.29 18.85 16.28
N SER A 249 0.19 19.21 15.00
CA SER A 249 -0.17 20.56 14.59
C SER A 249 -1.65 20.77 14.90
N LEU A 250 -2.04 21.96 15.39
CA LEU A 250 -3.45 22.25 15.67
C LEU A 250 -4.04 23.12 14.56
N LYS A 251 -5.24 22.78 14.10
CA LYS A 251 -6.02 23.61 13.18
C LYS A 251 -7.31 24.11 13.84
N PRO A 252 -7.70 25.37 13.60
CA PRO A 252 -8.96 25.89 14.08
C PRO A 252 -10.13 25.25 13.32
N MET A 253 -11.19 24.90 14.04
CA MET A 253 -12.41 24.34 13.49
C MET A 253 -13.61 24.84 14.31
N GLY A 254 -14.17 25.97 13.89
CA GLY A 254 -15.12 26.72 14.70
C GLY A 254 -14.47 27.22 16.01
N PRO A 255 -15.10 27.00 17.19
CA PRO A 255 -14.52 27.36 18.49
C PRO A 255 -13.46 26.36 18.99
N TYR A 256 -13.17 25.30 18.22
CA TYR A 256 -12.27 24.22 18.63
C TYR A 256 -10.92 24.29 17.93
N GLN A 257 -9.94 23.59 18.50
CA GLN A 257 -8.63 23.30 17.94
C GLN A 257 -8.52 21.78 17.80
N VAL A 258 -8.27 21.32 16.58
CA VAL A 258 -8.20 19.90 16.23
C VAL A 258 -6.79 19.48 15.85
N PRO A 259 -6.30 18.32 16.32
CA PRO A 259 -4.99 17.82 15.96
C PRO A 259 -4.97 17.29 14.52
N VAL A 260 -4.06 17.84 13.74
CA VAL A 260 -3.70 17.35 12.41
C VAL A 260 -2.19 17.12 12.36
N ARG A 261 -1.73 16.41 11.34
CA ARG A 261 -0.31 16.39 10.99
C ARG A 261 -0.20 16.43 9.48
N GLU A 262 0.05 17.62 8.97
CA GLU A 262 0.43 17.79 7.58
C GLU A 262 1.92 17.53 7.46
N SER A 263 2.25 16.54 6.67
CA SER A 263 3.62 16.17 6.32
C SER A 263 3.60 15.56 4.92
N GLU A 264 4.76 15.29 4.33
CA GLU A 264 4.81 14.58 3.05
C GLU A 264 4.13 13.20 3.12
N GLN A 265 4.07 12.59 4.32
CA GLN A 265 3.54 11.25 4.54
C GLN A 265 2.06 11.21 4.93
N MET A 266 1.47 12.34 5.33
CA MET A 266 0.05 12.46 5.69
C MET A 266 -0.57 13.72 5.12
N ARG A 267 -1.60 13.54 4.28
CA ARG A 267 -2.34 14.62 3.64
C ARG A 267 -3.69 14.84 4.26
N CYS A 268 -4.06 16.10 4.37
CA CYS A 268 -5.34 16.56 4.87
C CYS A 268 -6.18 17.19 3.76
N TRP A 269 -7.47 16.86 3.72
CA TRP A 269 -8.44 17.39 2.77
C TRP A 269 -9.62 17.97 3.55
N GLY A 270 -10.03 19.18 3.18
CA GLY A 270 -11.19 19.85 3.77
C GLY A 270 -12.38 19.85 2.80
N ARG A 271 -13.58 19.64 3.31
CA ARG A 271 -14.83 19.80 2.56
C ARG A 271 -15.86 20.48 3.45
N SER A 272 -16.81 21.19 2.86
CA SER A 272 -17.94 21.74 3.61
C SER A 272 -19.18 21.76 2.75
N ASN A 273 -20.33 21.61 3.39
CA ASN A 273 -21.64 21.57 2.72
C ASN A 273 -22.39 22.92 2.78
N VAL A 274 -21.68 24.06 2.90
CA VAL A 274 -22.26 25.42 3.05
C VAL A 274 -23.36 25.77 2.03
N LYS A 275 -23.39 25.13 0.87
CA LYS A 275 -24.39 25.37 -0.20
C LYS A 275 -25.62 24.45 -0.15
N ALA A 276 -25.75 23.58 0.85
CA ALA A 276 -26.90 22.70 0.97
C ALA A 276 -28.10 23.46 1.57
N ASP A 277 -29.29 23.20 1.05
CA ASP A 277 -30.64 23.58 1.51
C ASP A 277 -31.02 23.07 2.92
N LYS A 278 -30.03 22.72 3.73
CA LYS A 278 -30.19 22.06 5.03
C LYS A 278 -30.15 23.08 6.17
N PRO A 279 -30.91 22.88 7.26
CA PRO A 279 -30.91 23.74 8.44
C PRO A 279 -29.68 23.55 9.36
N PHE A 280 -28.59 23.02 8.83
CA PHE A 280 -27.32 22.81 9.50
C PHE A 280 -26.18 22.79 8.50
N THR A 281 -24.97 23.03 8.97
CA THR A 281 -23.75 22.88 8.16
C THR A 281 -22.79 21.90 8.83
N VAL A 282 -21.97 21.29 7.99
CA VAL A 282 -20.95 20.30 8.33
C VAL A 282 -19.67 20.71 7.62
N ASP A 283 -18.63 20.99 8.41
CA ASP A 283 -17.27 21.12 7.93
C ASP A 283 -16.52 19.82 8.23
N ASP A 284 -15.87 19.24 7.24
CA ASP A 284 -15.08 18.03 7.34
C ASP A 284 -13.61 18.34 7.11
N ALA A 285 -12.75 17.76 7.94
CA ALA A 285 -11.30 17.72 7.72
C ALA A 285 -10.84 16.26 7.87
N SER A 286 -10.25 15.70 6.82
CA SER A 286 -9.77 14.31 6.81
C SER A 286 -8.29 14.28 6.47
N CYS A 287 -7.47 13.81 7.41
CA CYS A 287 -6.06 13.54 7.24
C CYS A 287 -5.82 12.03 7.16
N ALA A 288 -5.05 11.54 6.20
CA ALA A 288 -4.68 10.13 6.13
C ALA A 288 -3.27 9.96 5.57
N MET A 289 -2.58 8.94 6.06
CA MET A 289 -1.31 8.54 5.47
C MET A 289 -1.51 8.08 4.01
N GLU A 290 -0.61 8.49 3.12
CA GLU A 290 -0.71 8.21 1.68
C GLU A 290 -0.45 6.74 1.33
N SER A 291 0.32 6.04 2.17
CA SER A 291 0.69 4.65 1.94
C SER A 291 0.28 3.76 3.08
N ALA A 292 -0.12 2.53 2.74
CA ALA A 292 -0.32 1.43 3.67
C ALA A 292 0.49 0.21 3.20
N ILE A 293 0.84 -0.67 4.13
CA ILE A 293 1.54 -1.93 3.86
C ILE A 293 0.51 -3.00 3.54
N PHE A 294 0.65 -3.62 2.37
CA PHE A 294 -0.14 -4.77 1.99
C PHE A 294 0.26 -6.00 2.81
N VAL A 295 -0.71 -6.73 3.35
CA VAL A 295 -0.45 -7.98 4.09
C VAL A 295 -1.01 -9.19 3.32
N SER A 296 -2.31 -9.19 3.02
CA SER A 296 -2.96 -10.25 2.22
C SER A 296 -4.37 -9.84 1.77
N GLY A 297 -4.76 -10.18 0.54
CA GLY A 297 -6.10 -9.88 0.02
C GLY A 297 -6.45 -8.39 0.13
N SER A 298 -7.39 -8.03 1.00
CA SER A 298 -7.75 -6.63 1.31
C SER A 298 -7.18 -6.13 2.64
N LEU A 299 -6.36 -6.91 3.32
CA LEU A 299 -5.73 -6.55 4.60
C LEU A 299 -4.53 -5.65 4.36
N GLN A 300 -4.55 -4.48 5.01
CA GLN A 300 -3.46 -3.51 5.01
C GLN A 300 -3.19 -3.02 6.43
N THR A 301 -1.94 -2.63 6.70
CA THR A 301 -1.47 -2.15 8.01
C THR A 301 -0.56 -0.94 7.85
N GLY A 302 -0.11 -0.34 8.97
CA GLY A 302 0.82 0.79 8.93
C GLY A 302 0.17 2.07 8.39
N GLN A 303 -1.10 2.28 8.71
CA GLN A 303 -1.85 3.46 8.31
C GLN A 303 -2.48 4.13 9.51
N ILE A 304 -2.33 5.44 9.59
CA ILE A 304 -3.00 6.31 10.54
C ILE A 304 -3.90 7.27 9.77
N ALA A 305 -5.13 7.43 10.24
CA ALA A 305 -6.09 8.38 9.70
C ALA A 305 -6.76 9.17 10.82
N ILE A 306 -6.99 10.44 10.57
CA ILE A 306 -7.64 11.38 11.47
C ILE A 306 -8.77 12.05 10.69
N ARG A 307 -9.98 12.06 11.25
CA ARG A 307 -11.12 12.79 10.71
C ARG A 307 -11.70 13.69 11.78
N HIS A 308 -12.08 14.90 11.37
CA HIS A 308 -12.86 15.83 12.16
C HIS A 308 -14.09 16.24 11.38
N GLN A 309 -15.21 16.33 12.08
CA GLN A 309 -16.49 16.78 11.56
C GLN A 309 -17.07 17.81 12.53
N PHE A 310 -17.36 19.00 12.05
CA PHE A 310 -17.90 20.09 12.85
C PHE A 310 -19.29 20.41 12.38
N LEU A 311 -20.27 20.02 13.20
CA LEU A 311 -21.68 20.24 12.95
C LEU A 311 -22.10 21.51 13.66
N ARG A 312 -22.85 22.36 12.96
CA ARG A 312 -23.49 23.55 13.55
C ARG A 312 -24.89 23.74 13.00
N SER A 313 -25.83 24.06 13.88
CA SER A 313 -27.18 24.42 13.50
C SER A 313 -27.22 25.78 12.81
N THR A 314 -27.97 25.89 11.72
CA THR A 314 -28.34 27.17 11.09
C THR A 314 -29.85 27.45 11.14
N GLY A 315 -30.66 26.44 11.53
CA GLY A 315 -32.11 26.57 11.70
C GLY A 315 -32.76 25.42 12.50
N LEU A 316 -31.98 24.53 13.11
CA LEU A 316 -32.48 23.50 14.03
C LEU A 316 -32.48 24.02 15.47
N ASP A 317 -33.53 23.68 16.23
CA ASP A 317 -33.51 23.80 17.69
C ASP A 317 -32.58 22.76 18.33
N LYS A 318 -32.36 22.88 19.65
CA LYS A 318 -31.44 22.03 20.41
C LYS A 318 -31.81 20.55 20.36
N ALA A 319 -33.09 20.19 20.39
CA ALA A 319 -33.52 18.79 20.40
C ALA A 319 -33.30 18.14 19.04
N ARG A 320 -33.70 18.82 17.96
CA ARG A 320 -33.46 18.36 16.58
C ARG A 320 -31.97 18.30 16.26
N PHE A 321 -31.19 19.27 16.72
CA PHE A 321 -29.74 19.25 16.56
C PHE A 321 -29.08 18.10 17.34
N ALA A 322 -29.50 17.86 18.59
CA ALA A 322 -28.99 16.74 19.39
C ALA A 322 -29.28 15.38 18.74
N ALA A 323 -30.46 15.21 18.15
CA ALA A 323 -30.80 14.01 17.39
C ALA A 323 -29.89 13.83 16.15
N LEU A 324 -29.65 14.91 15.39
CA LEU A 324 -28.73 14.91 14.25
C LEU A 324 -27.30 14.54 14.67
N ALA A 325 -26.76 15.21 15.69
CA ALA A 325 -25.40 14.96 16.17
C ALA A 325 -25.24 13.53 16.69
N SER A 326 -26.24 13.01 17.42
CA SER A 326 -26.24 11.64 17.93
C SER A 326 -26.30 10.60 16.80
N ALA A 327 -27.12 10.85 15.76
CA ALA A 327 -27.19 9.97 14.59
C ALA A 327 -25.85 9.95 13.82
N SER A 328 -25.21 11.11 13.65
CA SER A 328 -23.87 11.23 13.06
C SER A 328 -22.86 10.37 13.82
N PHE A 329 -22.84 10.49 15.16
CA PHE A 329 -21.91 9.74 16.02
C PHE A 329 -22.16 8.22 15.99
N LYS A 330 -23.42 7.78 15.90
CA LYS A 330 -23.80 6.36 15.87
C LYS A 330 -23.44 5.66 14.56
N ASN A 331 -23.39 6.39 13.44
CA ASN A 331 -23.16 5.82 12.12
C ASN A 331 -21.70 5.38 11.86
N GLU A 332 -20.79 5.62 12.81
CA GLU A 332 -19.39 5.25 12.70
C GLU A 332 -19.19 3.73 12.81
N HIS A 333 -18.44 3.16 11.86
CA HIS A 333 -18.18 1.72 11.80
C HIS A 333 -16.85 1.35 12.44
N PHE A 334 -16.86 0.33 13.31
CA PHE A 334 -15.69 -0.17 14.03
C PHE A 334 -15.24 -1.56 13.56
N GLY A 335 -15.71 -2.02 12.39
CA GLY A 335 -15.45 -3.37 11.91
C GLY A 335 -16.58 -4.36 12.22
N SER A 336 -16.38 -5.62 11.85
CA SER A 336 -17.38 -6.67 11.95
C SER A 336 -16.89 -7.84 12.81
N ASN A 337 -17.80 -8.43 13.59
CA ASN A 337 -17.58 -9.68 14.33
C ASN A 337 -17.36 -10.88 13.40
N LYS A 338 -17.76 -10.76 12.13
CA LYS A 338 -17.64 -11.82 11.12
C LYS A 338 -16.33 -11.75 10.33
N ASP A 339 -15.42 -10.83 10.67
CA ASP A 339 -14.13 -10.73 9.99
C ASP A 339 -13.26 -11.95 10.33
N ALA A 340 -12.83 -12.69 9.30
CA ALA A 340 -11.98 -13.86 9.46
C ALA A 340 -10.53 -13.51 9.83
N ARG A 341 -10.13 -12.24 9.71
CA ARG A 341 -8.74 -11.79 9.91
C ARG A 341 -8.53 -11.07 11.24
N LEU A 342 -9.58 -10.45 11.76
CA LEU A 342 -9.56 -9.69 13.01
C LEU A 342 -10.62 -10.20 13.99
N THR A 343 -10.45 -9.92 15.27
CA THR A 343 -11.50 -10.12 16.26
C THR A 343 -12.66 -9.16 16.06
N GLY A 344 -13.77 -9.44 16.75
CA GLY A 344 -14.80 -8.44 16.99
C GLY A 344 -14.23 -7.22 17.71
N PRO A 345 -14.79 -6.02 17.48
CA PRO A 345 -14.39 -4.82 18.22
C PRO A 345 -14.75 -4.96 19.70
N THR A 346 -13.78 -4.69 20.56
CA THR A 346 -14.01 -4.50 22.00
C THR A 346 -13.93 -3.00 22.27
N CYS A 347 -15.04 -2.41 22.71
CA CYS A 347 -15.18 -0.96 22.85
C CYS A 347 -15.35 -0.57 24.31
N THR A 348 -14.67 0.51 24.72
CA THR A 348 -14.89 1.19 26.00
C THR A 348 -15.38 2.60 25.72
N GLU A 349 -16.41 3.02 26.43
CA GLU A 349 -16.98 4.36 26.36
C GLU A 349 -16.78 5.09 27.68
N ASP A 350 -16.41 6.37 27.61
CA ASP A 350 -16.29 7.23 28.79
C ASP A 350 -16.54 8.71 28.44
N PHE A 351 -16.83 9.52 29.47
CA PHE A 351 -16.87 10.97 29.38
C PHE A 351 -15.58 11.54 29.97
N VAL A 352 -14.72 12.06 29.09
CA VAL A 352 -13.42 12.61 29.46
C VAL A 352 -13.45 14.12 29.40
N LYS A 353 -12.69 14.77 30.27
CA LYS A 353 -12.48 16.22 30.22
C LYS A 353 -11.02 16.48 29.88
N ASN A 354 -10.75 17.06 28.70
CA ASN A 354 -9.42 17.52 28.34
C ASN A 354 -9.35 19.05 28.41
N ARG A 355 -8.48 19.58 29.27
CA ARG A 355 -8.40 21.01 29.61
C ARG A 355 -9.79 21.55 30.00
N ASP A 356 -10.49 22.17 29.06
CA ASP A 356 -11.83 22.75 29.23
C ASP A 356 -12.89 22.16 28.28
N LEU A 357 -12.54 21.16 27.47
CA LEU A 357 -13.44 20.53 26.51
C LEU A 357 -13.95 19.19 27.05
N PRO A 358 -15.23 19.10 27.48
CA PRO A 358 -15.86 17.83 27.82
C PRO A 358 -16.20 17.04 26.55
N LEU A 359 -15.71 15.81 26.49
CA LEU A 359 -15.84 14.91 25.35
C LEU A 359 -16.49 13.59 25.79
N ARG A 360 -17.42 13.08 25.01
CA ARG A 360 -17.74 11.65 25.00
C ARG A 360 -16.71 10.95 24.13
N ALA A 361 -16.03 9.93 24.64
CA ALA A 361 -15.02 9.17 23.93
C ALA A 361 -15.38 7.68 23.86
N VAL A 362 -15.22 7.06 22.70
CA VAL A 362 -15.40 5.62 22.47
C VAL A 362 -14.13 5.09 21.84
N LEU A 363 -13.42 4.23 22.56
CA LEU A 363 -12.22 3.55 22.08
C LEU A 363 -12.53 2.09 21.78
N CYS A 364 -12.42 1.69 20.52
CA CYS A 364 -12.59 0.32 20.07
C CYS A 364 -11.24 -0.28 19.62
N VAL A 365 -10.96 -1.50 20.05
CA VAL A 365 -9.75 -2.24 19.70
C VAL A 365 -10.13 -3.59 19.07
N ARG A 366 -9.40 -3.97 18.02
CA ARG A 366 -9.52 -5.27 17.34
C ARG A 366 -8.15 -5.91 17.21
N ALA A 367 -8.02 -7.17 17.58
CA ALA A 367 -6.76 -7.91 17.45
C ALA A 367 -6.68 -8.64 16.11
N TYR A 368 -5.49 -8.73 15.52
CA TYR A 368 -5.24 -9.54 14.34
C TYR A 368 -5.13 -11.01 14.75
N ARG A 369 -5.89 -11.89 14.09
CA ARG A 369 -5.93 -13.32 14.44
C ARG A 369 -4.64 -14.05 14.09
N LYS A 370 -4.01 -13.67 12.97
CA LYS A 370 -2.75 -14.28 12.49
C LYS A 370 -1.48 -13.59 13.01
N PHE A 371 -1.58 -12.31 13.37
CA PHE A 371 -0.42 -11.49 13.74
C PHE A 371 -0.54 -11.04 15.19
N SER A 372 -0.07 -11.89 16.10
CA SER A 372 -0.09 -11.61 17.54
C SER A 372 0.64 -10.30 17.84
N GLY A 373 0.08 -9.50 18.74
CA GLY A 373 0.63 -8.19 19.12
C GLY A 373 0.27 -7.04 18.19
N LEU A 374 -0.42 -7.28 17.07
CA LEU A 374 -0.96 -6.22 16.21
C LEU A 374 -2.46 -6.03 16.44
N TYR A 375 -2.87 -4.76 16.40
CA TYR A 375 -4.22 -4.31 16.67
C TYR A 375 -4.64 -3.17 15.75
N ASP A 376 -5.93 -3.09 15.46
CA ASP A 376 -6.57 -1.89 14.94
C ASP A 376 -7.21 -1.13 16.10
N PHE A 377 -6.89 0.16 16.21
CA PHE A 377 -7.46 1.10 17.16
C PHE A 377 -8.36 2.08 16.41
N ALA A 378 -9.55 2.34 16.96
CA ALA A 378 -10.46 3.35 16.48
C ALA A 378 -10.99 4.14 17.69
N LEU A 379 -10.59 5.39 17.79
CA LEU A 379 -11.03 6.32 18.83
C LEU A 379 -11.99 7.32 18.21
N LEU A 380 -13.23 7.35 18.69
CA LEU A 380 -14.24 8.32 18.31
C LEU A 380 -14.52 9.26 19.48
N THR A 381 -14.69 10.54 19.21
CA THR A 381 -14.95 11.58 20.21
C THR A 381 -16.07 12.50 19.75
N ALA A 382 -16.86 13.02 20.67
CA ALA A 382 -17.85 14.07 20.43
C ALA A 382 -17.83 15.10 21.55
N SER A 383 -17.82 16.38 21.20
CA SER A 383 -17.96 17.46 22.18
C SER A 383 -19.37 17.50 22.76
N THR A 384 -19.43 17.81 24.05
CA THR A 384 -20.67 17.81 24.86
C THR A 384 -20.93 19.16 25.53
N ASP A 385 -20.21 20.19 25.10
CA ASP A 385 -20.17 21.53 25.69
C ASP A 385 -21.23 22.50 25.13
N GLN A 386 -21.79 22.23 23.95
CA GLN A 386 -22.72 23.13 23.25
C GLN A 386 -24.00 22.41 22.80
N GLY A 387 -25.13 23.13 22.81
CA GLY A 387 -26.44 22.58 22.42
C GLY A 387 -26.81 22.74 20.93
N LEU A 388 -26.03 23.50 20.16
CA LEU A 388 -26.28 23.79 18.74
C LEU A 388 -25.03 23.61 17.86
N MET A 389 -23.95 23.12 18.45
CA MET A 389 -22.69 22.82 17.78
C MET A 389 -22.10 21.54 18.36
N SER A 390 -21.39 20.76 17.55
CA SER A 390 -20.70 19.55 18.02
C SER A 390 -19.47 19.32 17.16
N LEU A 391 -18.32 19.13 17.81
CA LEU A 391 -17.13 18.61 17.16
C LEU A 391 -17.09 17.10 17.37
N GLN A 392 -17.08 16.35 16.28
CA GLN A 392 -16.86 14.91 16.28
C GLN A 392 -15.51 14.62 15.66
N SER A 393 -14.67 13.82 16.31
CA SER A 393 -13.35 13.48 15.79
C SER A 393 -13.08 11.98 15.90
N ARG A 394 -12.42 11.43 14.89
CA ARG A 394 -12.06 10.02 14.79
C ARG A 394 -10.57 9.87 14.51
N LEU A 395 -9.90 9.01 15.25
CA LEU A 395 -8.54 8.52 14.98
C LEU A 395 -8.61 7.03 14.69
N ASP A 396 -8.10 6.60 13.55
CA ASP A 396 -7.87 5.19 13.22
C ASP A 396 -6.37 4.93 13.15
N ALA A 397 -5.89 3.88 13.82
CA ALA A 397 -4.53 3.38 13.70
C ALA A 397 -4.57 1.88 13.40
N ARG A 398 -4.04 1.48 12.24
CA ARG A 398 -4.15 0.11 11.74
C ARG A 398 -2.85 -0.67 11.85
N GLY A 399 -2.93 -1.87 12.43
CA GLY A 399 -1.78 -2.77 12.60
C GLY A 399 -0.68 -2.16 13.47
N VAL A 400 -1.05 -1.61 14.63
CA VAL A 400 -0.11 -1.09 15.63
C VAL A 400 -0.05 -2.02 16.84
N SER A 401 1.02 -1.93 17.62
CA SER A 401 1.07 -2.58 18.94
C SER A 401 0.06 -1.95 19.90
N TYR A 402 -0.38 -2.72 20.91
CA TYR A 402 -1.37 -2.22 21.87
C TYR A 402 -0.90 -0.94 22.58
N ASP A 403 0.36 -0.91 23.02
CA ASP A 403 0.96 0.25 23.68
C ASP A 403 0.99 1.48 22.77
N ASN A 404 1.40 1.30 21.51
CA ASN A 404 1.41 2.41 20.55
C ASN A 404 0.00 2.87 20.19
N GLY A 405 -0.98 1.96 20.12
CA GLY A 405 -2.39 2.30 19.94
C GLY A 405 -2.89 3.22 21.06
N LEU A 406 -2.64 2.84 22.31
CA LEU A 406 -2.98 3.67 23.48
C LEU A 406 -2.21 4.99 23.49
N ARG A 407 -0.92 4.98 23.15
CA ARG A 407 -0.07 6.18 23.09
C ARG A 407 -0.62 7.19 22.07
N LEU A 408 -0.99 6.73 20.88
CA LEU A 408 -1.64 7.54 19.84
C LEU A 408 -2.99 8.08 20.31
N SER A 409 -3.85 7.23 20.88
CA SER A 409 -5.16 7.64 21.40
C SER A 409 -5.03 8.72 22.47
N LYS A 410 -4.08 8.57 23.40
CA LYS A 410 -3.82 9.57 24.45
C LYS A 410 -3.38 10.91 23.86
N VAL A 411 -2.35 10.92 23.00
CA VAL A 411 -1.85 12.17 22.39
C VAL A 411 -2.95 12.87 21.59
N PHE A 412 -3.78 12.11 20.88
CA PHE A 412 -4.90 12.66 20.13
C PHE A 412 -5.95 13.31 21.04
N LEU A 413 -6.37 12.63 22.11
CA LEU A 413 -7.31 13.19 23.09
C LEU A 413 -6.74 14.45 23.74
N ASP A 414 -5.49 14.41 24.19
CA ASP A 414 -4.81 15.52 24.88
C ASP A 414 -4.65 16.76 23.97
N SER A 415 -4.69 16.57 22.65
CA SER A 415 -4.54 17.64 21.66
C SER A 415 -5.85 18.35 21.28
N LEU A 416 -7.02 17.71 21.49
CA LEU A 416 -8.33 18.32 21.24
C LEU A 416 -8.61 19.39 22.29
N SER A 417 -8.89 20.63 21.88
CA SER A 417 -9.13 21.71 22.84
C SER A 417 -10.06 22.80 22.30
N LEU A 418 -10.52 23.69 23.18
CA LEU A 418 -11.15 24.94 22.79
C LEU A 418 -10.07 25.93 22.30
N ALA A 419 -10.42 26.78 21.34
CA ALA A 419 -9.56 27.87 20.93
C ALA A 419 -9.33 28.83 22.12
N PRO A 420 -8.10 29.37 22.28
CA PRO A 420 -7.82 30.30 23.36
C PRO A 420 -8.76 31.51 23.25
N LYS A 421 -9.40 31.88 24.35
CA LYS A 421 -10.17 33.12 24.42
C LYS A 421 -9.22 34.27 24.07
N LYS A 422 -9.53 35.04 23.01
CA LYS A 422 -8.82 36.30 22.75
C LYS A 422 -8.89 37.10 24.06
N LYS A 423 -7.75 37.35 24.70
CA LYS A 423 -7.68 38.32 25.80
C LYS A 423 -8.23 39.62 25.21
N GLY A 424 -9.39 40.05 25.68
CA GLY A 424 -9.99 41.30 25.23
C GLY A 424 -8.95 42.40 25.36
N GLY A 425 -8.69 43.09 24.25
CA GLY A 425 -8.06 44.40 24.34
C GLY A 425 -8.99 45.25 25.18
N ALA A 426 -8.53 45.63 26.38
CA ALA A 426 -9.12 46.74 27.09
C ALA A 426 -8.95 47.97 26.18
N GLN A 427 -10.07 48.49 25.68
CA GLN A 427 -10.22 49.88 25.30
C GLN A 427 -11.02 50.57 26.38
#